data_AF-A0AAV6INL6-F1
#
_entry.id   AF-A0AAV6INL6-F1
#
_cell.length_a   1.000
_cell.length_b   1.000
_cell.length_c   1.000
_cell.angle_alpha   90.00
_cell.angle_beta   90.00
_cell.angle_gamma   90.00
#
_symmetry.space_group_name_H-M   'P 1'
#
loop_
_entity.id
_entity.type
_entity.pdbx_description
1 polymer ?
#
loop_
_entity_poly.entity_id
_entity_poly.type
_entity_poly.pdbx_seq_one_letter_code
_entity_poly.pdbx_strand_id
1 'polypeptide(L)'
;MEVDEIPTKDDNDIGGLEKQIQELVEAIVLNMTQKELFQKLGIRPPKGVLLYGPPGTEKTLMARACAAQTNATFLKLAGPQLVQDNMRPIYWKETQKAMKLNAEA
;
A
#
# COMPACT_ATOMS: atom_id res chain seq x y z
N MET A 1 -4.36 -7.79 -11.31
CA MET A 1 -4.38 -6.56 -10.51
C MET A 1 -5.75 -5.97 -10.74
N GLU A 2 -6.57 -5.92 -9.70
CA GLU A 2 -7.94 -5.42 -9.80
C GLU A 2 -7.96 -4.01 -9.20
N VAL A 3 -8.55 -3.07 -9.94
CA VAL A 3 -8.88 -1.75 -9.39
C VAL A 3 -10.16 -1.96 -8.59
N ASP A 4 -10.04 -1.92 -7.27
CA ASP A 4 -11.21 -1.96 -6.39
C ASP A 4 -11.82 -0.55 -6.41
N GLU A 5 -13.15 -0.43 -6.54
CA GLU A 5 -13.81 0.85 -6.31
C GLU A 5 -13.53 1.30 -4.87
N ILE A 6 -13.45 2.62 -4.68
CA ILE A 6 -13.08 3.23 -3.40
C ILE A 6 -14.01 2.64 -2.31
N PRO A 7 -13.47 1.89 -1.34
CA PRO A 7 -14.30 1.24 -0.35
C PRO A 7 -15.00 2.31 0.49
N THR A 8 -16.31 2.15 0.72
CA THR A 8 -17.16 3.18 1.38
C THR A 8 -17.03 3.20 2.90
N LYS A 9 -16.00 2.55 3.47
CA LYS A 9 -15.86 2.43 4.92
C LYS A 9 -15.04 3.57 5.49
N ASP A 10 -15.60 4.25 6.48
CA ASP A 10 -14.93 5.30 7.23
C ASP A 10 -14.04 4.70 8.33
N ASP A 11 -12.93 5.38 8.64
CA ASP A 11 -12.00 4.98 9.71
C ASP A 11 -12.67 4.92 11.10
N ASN A 12 -13.81 5.60 11.28
CA ASN A 12 -14.61 5.55 12.52
C ASN A 12 -15.17 4.15 12.82
N ASP A 13 -15.22 3.26 11.83
CA ASP A 13 -15.64 1.87 12.03
C ASP A 13 -14.55 1.01 12.70
N ILE A 14 -13.32 1.53 12.84
CA ILE A 14 -12.17 0.79 13.36
C ILE A 14 -11.93 1.18 14.84
N GLY A 15 -12.45 0.38 15.76
CA GLY A 15 -12.32 0.63 17.19
C GLY A 15 -10.91 0.39 17.74
N GLY A 16 -10.35 1.38 18.45
CA GLY A 16 -9.15 1.19 19.28
C GLY A 16 -7.80 1.13 18.54
N LEU A 17 -7.78 1.42 17.23
CA LEU A 17 -6.57 1.46 16.40
C LEU A 17 -6.27 2.86 15.84
N GLU A 18 -6.86 3.91 16.43
CA GLU A 18 -6.76 5.31 15.99
C GLU A 18 -5.31 5.77 15.78
N LYS A 19 -4.40 5.37 16.68
CA LYS A 19 -2.97 5.73 16.58
C LYS A 19 -2.34 5.15 15.31
N GLN A 20 -2.61 3.88 15.02
CA GLN A 20 -2.07 3.19 13.86
C GLN A 20 -2.66 3.75 12.56
N ILE A 21 -3.93 4.17 12.59
CA ILE A 21 -4.59 4.84 11.47
C ILE A 21 -3.90 6.18 11.22
N GLN A 22 -3.68 6.96 12.27
CA GLN A 22 -3.01 8.25 12.19
C GLN A 22 -1.59 8.11 11.59
N GLU A 23 -0.80 7.15 12.06
CA GLU A 23 0.55 6.87 11.50
C GLU A 23 0.50 6.48 10.02
N LEU A 24 -0.49 5.68 9.62
CA LEU A 24 -0.70 5.29 8.22
C LEU A 24 -1.10 6.48 7.34
N VAL A 25 -2.03 7.30 7.83
CA VAL A 25 -2.51 8.52 7.15
C VAL A 25 -1.37 9.52 7.01
N GLU A 26 -0.58 9.76 8.04
CA GLU A 26 0.61 10.61 7.95
C GLU A 26 1.62 10.08 6.92
N ALA A 27 1.89 8.78 6.94
CA ALA A 27 2.81 8.17 5.99
C ALA A 27 2.34 8.27 4.53
N ILE A 28 1.03 8.36 4.26
CA ILE A 28 0.49 8.42 2.91
C ILE A 28 0.12 9.86 2.52
N VAL A 29 -0.77 10.50 3.28
CA VAL A 29 -1.32 11.84 3.00
C VAL A 29 -0.25 12.92 3.08
N LEU A 30 0.59 12.90 4.12
CA LEU A 30 1.60 13.96 4.33
C LEU A 30 2.63 13.95 3.19
N ASN A 31 2.96 12.74 2.70
CA ASN A 31 3.80 12.56 1.52
C ASN A 31 3.16 13.08 0.22
N MET A 32 1.83 13.01 0.09
CA MET A 32 1.13 13.53 -1.09
C MET A 32 0.96 15.05 -1.04
N THR A 33 0.62 15.60 0.13
CA THR A 33 0.31 17.04 0.30
C THR A 33 1.54 17.91 0.56
N GLN A 34 2.56 17.42 1.27
CA GLN A 34 3.68 18.25 1.74
C GLN A 34 5.05 17.82 1.18
N LYS A 35 5.12 17.50 -0.11
CA LYS A 35 6.39 17.13 -0.78
C LYS A 35 7.50 18.18 -0.62
N GLU A 36 7.15 19.47 -0.61
CA GLU A 36 8.11 20.55 -0.41
C GLU A 36 8.78 20.53 0.96
N LEU A 37 8.08 20.07 2.01
CA LEU A 37 8.63 19.99 3.36
C LEU A 37 9.76 18.95 3.40
N PHE A 38 9.55 17.79 2.78
CA PHE A 38 10.57 16.74 2.65
C PHE A 38 11.77 17.21 1.83
N GLN A 39 11.55 17.98 0.75
CA GLN A 39 12.63 18.56 -0.05
C GLN A 39 13.46 19.58 0.72
N LYS A 40 12.81 20.46 1.50
CA LYS A 40 13.48 21.47 2.35
C LYS A 40 14.27 20.84 3.48
N LEU A 41 13.75 19.77 4.08
CA LEU A 41 14.43 19.03 5.14
C LEU A 41 15.55 18.10 4.62
N GLY A 42 15.58 17.83 3.31
CA GLY A 42 16.55 16.90 2.71
C GLY A 42 16.31 15.43 3.10
N ILE A 43 15.12 15.11 3.60
CA ILE A 43 14.75 13.76 4.07
C ILE A 43 13.94 13.07 2.97
N ARG A 44 14.20 11.78 2.73
CA ARG A 44 13.41 11.00 1.79
C ARG A 44 12.08 10.59 2.41
N PRO A 45 10.94 10.84 1.74
CA PRO A 45 9.64 10.41 2.24
C PRO A 45 9.55 8.87 2.32
N PRO A 46 8.80 8.32 3.28
CA PRO A 46 8.56 6.88 3.35
C PRO A 46 7.84 6.39 2.08
N LYS A 47 8.34 5.32 1.45
CA LYS A 47 7.80 4.79 0.18
C LYS A 47 6.60 3.85 0.37
N GLY A 48 6.38 3.33 1.58
CA GLY A 48 5.32 2.38 1.85
C GLY A 48 5.27 1.97 3.33
N VAL A 49 4.20 1.30 3.71
CA VAL A 49 3.92 0.86 5.08
C VAL A 49 3.68 -0.65 5.08
N LEU A 50 4.18 -1.34 6.10
CA LEU A 50 3.93 -2.76 6.33
C LEU A 50 3.00 -2.94 7.53
N LEU A 51 1.80 -3.45 7.29
CA LEU A 51 0.85 -3.82 8.34
C LEU A 51 1.09 -5.27 8.76
N TYR A 52 1.52 -5.49 10.00
CA TYR A 52 1.76 -6.83 10.55
C TYR A 52 1.06 -7.03 11.90
N GLY A 53 0.84 -8.29 12.28
CA GLY A 53 0.29 -8.67 13.58
C GLY A 53 -0.63 -9.88 13.51
N PRO A 54 -1.27 -10.26 14.63
CA PRO A 54 -2.18 -11.42 14.69
C PRO A 54 -3.34 -11.33 13.69
N PRO A 55 -3.90 -12.46 13.23
CA PRO A 55 -5.13 -12.44 12.44
C PRO A 55 -6.28 -11.86 13.28
N GLY A 56 -7.19 -11.12 12.66
CA GLY A 56 -8.35 -10.52 13.33
C GLY A 56 -8.15 -9.08 13.83
N THR A 57 -6.96 -8.47 13.70
CA THR A 57 -6.74 -7.05 14.05
C THR A 57 -7.08 -6.09 12.90
N GLU A 58 -8.01 -6.48 12.03
CA GLU A 58 -8.58 -5.60 10.98
C GLU A 58 -7.61 -4.89 10.02
N LYS A 59 -6.36 -5.36 9.86
CA LYS A 59 -5.33 -4.77 8.97
C LYS A 59 -5.83 -4.49 7.55
N THR A 60 -6.55 -5.44 6.96
CA THR A 60 -7.13 -5.31 5.61
C THR A 60 -8.22 -4.24 5.55
N LEU A 61 -8.95 -4.06 6.64
CA LEU A 61 -10.02 -3.07 6.76
C LEU A 61 -9.45 -1.66 6.92
N MET A 62 -8.38 -1.52 7.72
CA MET A 62 -7.59 -0.29 7.85
C MET A 62 -7.00 0.18 6.52
N ALA A 63 -6.41 -0.72 5.73
CA ALA A 63 -5.88 -0.37 4.41
C ALA A 63 -6.97 0.16 3.46
N ARG A 64 -8.19 -0.38 3.57
CA ARG A 64 -9.34 0.05 2.77
C ARG A 64 -9.85 1.42 3.24
N ALA A 65 -10.04 1.60 4.53
CA ALA A 65 -10.57 2.85 5.08
C ALA A 65 -9.61 4.04 4.85
N CYS A 66 -8.29 3.81 4.91
CA CYS A 66 -7.29 4.81 4.51
C CYS A 66 -7.38 5.19 3.01
N ALA A 67 -7.65 4.22 2.14
CA ALA A 67 -7.86 4.49 0.71
C ALA A 67 -9.14 5.31 0.45
N ALA A 68 -10.17 5.09 1.26
CA ALA A 68 -11.41 5.87 1.24
C ALA A 68 -11.17 7.33 1.58
N GLN A 69 -10.46 7.60 2.68
CA GLN A 69 -10.16 8.98 3.12
C GLN A 69 -9.28 9.76 2.16
N THR A 70 -8.29 9.10 1.56
CA THR A 70 -7.35 9.74 0.64
C THR A 70 -7.92 9.96 -0.76
N ASN A 71 -9.14 9.44 -1.04
CA ASN A 71 -9.74 9.40 -2.37
C ASN A 71 -8.77 8.85 -3.42
N ALA A 72 -7.92 7.90 -3.01
CA ALA A 72 -6.86 7.33 -3.82
C ALA A 72 -7.34 6.03 -4.48
N THR A 73 -6.76 5.70 -5.64
CA THR A 73 -7.05 4.43 -6.31
C THR A 73 -6.51 3.25 -5.49
N PHE A 74 -7.40 2.35 -5.06
CA PHE A 74 -7.02 1.16 -4.31
C PHE A 74 -6.73 -0.02 -5.25
N LEU A 75 -5.45 -0.39 -5.36
CA LEU A 75 -5.01 -1.55 -6.15
C LEU A 75 -4.83 -2.76 -5.24
N LYS A 76 -5.75 -3.71 -5.33
CA LYS A 76 -5.65 -4.96 -4.57
C LYS A 76 -4.88 -6.00 -5.37
N LEU A 77 -3.87 -6.58 -4.74
CA LEU A 77 -3.04 -7.63 -5.31
C LEU A 77 -2.75 -8.69 -4.25
N ALA A 78 -3.20 -9.91 -4.48
CA ALA A 78 -2.83 -11.06 -3.66
C ALA A 78 -1.52 -11.66 -4.18
N GLY A 79 -0.61 -12.07 -3.27
CA GLY A 79 0.68 -12.68 -3.64
C GLY A 79 0.58 -13.82 -4.64
N PRO A 80 -0.37 -14.77 -4.52
CA PRO A 80 -0.55 -15.84 -5.51
C PRO A 80 -0.94 -15.34 -6.91
N GLN A 81 -1.64 -14.20 -7.04
CA GLN A 81 -2.00 -13.64 -8.36
C GLN A 81 -0.79 -13.11 -9.14
N LEU A 82 0.33 -12.87 -8.46
CA LEU A 82 1.60 -12.52 -9.11
C LEU A 82 2.25 -13.72 -9.79
N VAL A 83 1.93 -14.94 -9.35
CA VAL A 83 2.53 -16.17 -9.85
C VAL A 83 1.50 -16.87 -10.74
N GLN A 84 1.59 -16.66 -12.05
CA GLN A 84 0.72 -17.35 -13.01
C GLN A 84 1.38 -18.64 -13.49
N ASP A 85 0.75 -19.79 -13.23
CA ASP A 85 1.23 -21.12 -13.66
C ASP A 85 1.29 -21.28 -15.19
N ASN A 86 0.53 -20.48 -15.96
CA ASN A 86 0.50 -20.51 -17.43
C ASN A 86 1.41 -19.46 -18.10
N MET A 87 2.34 -18.87 -17.37
CA MET A 87 3.26 -17.89 -17.92
C MET A 87 4.26 -18.59 -18.86
N ARG A 88 4.27 -18.21 -20.15
CA ARG A 88 5.21 -18.83 -21.12
C ARG A 88 6.65 -18.68 -20.61
N PRO A 89 7.52 -19.69 -20.79
CA PRO A 89 8.89 -19.67 -20.25
C PRO A 89 9.73 -18.44 -20.61
N ILE A 90 9.40 -17.80 -21.73
CA ILE A 90 10.04 -16.60 -22.25
C ILE A 90 9.79 -15.42 -21.30
N TYR A 91 8.55 -15.24 -20.83
CA TYR A 91 8.18 -14.14 -19.92
C TYR A 91 8.73 -14.35 -18.51
N TRP A 92 8.93 -15.60 -18.06
CA TRP A 92 9.47 -15.90 -16.73
C TRP A 92 10.85 -15.27 -16.49
N LYS A 93 11.72 -15.28 -17.52
CA LYS A 93 13.05 -14.68 -17.45
C LYS A 93 13.00 -13.15 -17.34
N GLU A 94 12.06 -12.51 -18.04
CA GLU A 94 11.88 -11.05 -17.99
C GLU A 94 11.27 -10.60 -16.67
N THR A 95 10.29 -11.34 -16.12
CA THR A 95 9.76 -11.06 -14.78
C THR A 95 10.80 -11.24 -13.69
N GLN A 96 11.65 -12.26 -13.76
CA GLN A 96 12.74 -12.40 -12.79
C GLN A 96 13.74 -11.25 -12.88
N LYS A 97 14.02 -10.75 -14.09
CA LYS A 97 14.89 -9.60 -14.30
C LYS A 97 14.26 -8.31 -13.74
N ALA A 98 12.97 -8.10 -13.96
CA ALA A 98 12.23 -6.95 -13.43
C ALA A 98 12.11 -6.99 -11.89
N MET A 99 11.89 -8.17 -11.30
CA MET A 99 11.86 -8.34 -9.84
C MET A 99 13.22 -8.07 -9.19
N LYS A 100 14.33 -8.52 -9.82
CA LYS A 100 15.68 -8.22 -9.34
C LYS A 100 16.02 -6.72 -9.44
N LEU A 101 15.59 -6.06 -10.52
CA LEU A 101 15.83 -4.62 -10.70
C LEU A 101 15.12 -3.76 -9.63
N ASN A 102 13.90 -4.15 -9.22
CA ASN A 102 13.15 -3.44 -8.19
C ASN A 102 13.59 -3.75 -6.76
N ALA A 103 14.33 -4.84 -6.53
CA ALA A 103 14.91 -5.17 -5.24
C ALA A 103 16.19 -4.36 -4.93
N GLU A 104 16.77 -3.72 -5.94
CA GLU A 104 18.03 -2.97 -5.86
C GLU A 104 17.84 -1.43 -5.86
N ALA A 105 16.60 -0.89 -5.74
CA ALA A 105 16.26 0.55 -5.80
C ALA A 105 15.40 1.05 -4.61
#